data_AF-A0A9P6HFQ4-F1
#
_entry.id   AF-A0A9P6HFQ4-F1
#
_cell.length_a   1.000
_cell.length_b   1.000
_cell.length_c   1.000
_cell.angle_alpha   90.00
_cell.angle_beta   90.00
_cell.angle_gamma   90.00
#
_symmetry.space_group_name_H-M   'P 1'
#
loop_
_entity.id
_entity.type
_entity.pdbx_description
1 polymer ?
#
loop_
_entity_poly.entity_id
_entity_poly.type
_entity_poly.pdbx_seq_one_letter_code
_entity_poly.pdbx_strand_id
1 'polypeptide(L)'
;STTQKKVSKSSEVKRIPRPRNAFMIYRSTVWAQQRIPTGIERDHRHISRIIGHCWNSLPEEEKRTWRAKAEEEKQEHSRKYPGYRYSP
;
A
#
# COMPACT_ATOMS: atom_id res chain seq x y z
N SER A 1 4.98 -7.34 -30.52
CA SER A 1 5.44 -6.12 -29.80
C SER A 1 4.24 -5.52 -29.07
N THR A 2 4.21 -5.06 -27.82
CA THR A 2 5.18 -4.91 -26.72
C THR A 2 4.36 -4.54 -25.47
N THR A 3 4.51 -5.07 -24.25
CA THR A 3 5.32 -6.19 -23.73
C THR A 3 4.66 -6.72 -22.44
N GLN A 4 4.75 -8.03 -22.16
CA GLN A 4 4.18 -8.63 -20.95
C GLN A 4 5.01 -8.27 -19.70
N LYS A 5 4.38 -7.66 -18.68
CA LYS A 5 5.03 -7.44 -17.38
C LYS A 5 5.30 -8.80 -16.71
N LYS A 6 6.57 -9.25 -16.73
CA LYS A 6 7.03 -10.40 -15.95
C LYS A 6 6.70 -10.19 -14.48
N VAL A 7 5.68 -10.90 -13.98
CA VAL A 7 5.60 -11.22 -12.56
C VAL A 7 6.73 -12.21 -12.30
N SER A 8 7.88 -11.70 -11.85
CA SER A 8 9.04 -12.50 -11.47
C SER A 8 8.73 -13.30 -10.21
N LYS A 9 8.07 -14.44 -10.41
CA LYS A 9 7.79 -15.47 -9.42
C LYS A 9 9.10 -16.19 -9.07
N SER A 10 9.94 -15.55 -8.26
CA SER A 10 11.13 -16.18 -7.68
C SER A 10 10.73 -17.13 -6.55
N SER A 11 11.45 -18.25 -6.45
CA SER A 11 11.17 -19.39 -5.58
C SER A 11 11.42 -19.12 -4.07
N GLU A 12 10.63 -19.83 -3.25
CA GLU A 12 11.09 -20.52 -2.03
C GLU A 12 11.75 -19.74 -0.87
N VAL A 13 11.14 -18.63 -0.46
CA VAL A 13 10.91 -18.41 0.99
C VAL A 13 9.50 -17.82 1.16
N LYS A 14 8.70 -18.33 2.11
CA LYS A 14 7.47 -17.64 2.57
C LYS A 14 7.84 -16.36 3.33
N ARG A 15 8.33 -15.34 2.61
CA ARG A 15 8.61 -14.02 3.18
C ARG A 15 7.30 -13.39 3.64
N ILE A 16 7.16 -13.26 4.95
CA ILE A 16 6.05 -12.57 5.59
C ILE A 16 6.02 -11.13 5.06
N PRO A 17 4.91 -10.68 4.42
CA PRO A 17 4.81 -9.33 3.89
C PRO A 17 4.85 -8.32 5.03
N ARG A 18 5.38 -7.12 4.79
CA ARG A 18 5.43 -6.05 5.80
C ARG A 18 4.00 -5.60 6.15
N PRO A 19 3.70 -5.25 7.41
CA PRO A 19 2.45 -4.56 7.75
C PRO A 19 2.34 -3.24 6.96
N ARG A 20 1.13 -2.87 6.55
CA ARG A 20 0.92 -1.67 5.73
C ARG A 20 0.95 -0.43 6.60
N ASN A 21 1.73 0.58 6.20
CA ASN A 21 1.66 1.90 6.85
C ASN A 21 0.41 2.68 6.39
N ALA A 22 0.11 3.78 7.07
CA ALA A 22 -1.09 4.58 6.85
C ALA A 22 -1.29 5.01 5.38
N PHE A 23 -0.22 5.45 4.73
CA PHE A 23 -0.23 5.83 3.32
C PHE A 23 -0.51 4.64 2.39
N MET A 24 0.06 3.46 2.66
CA MET A 24 -0.17 2.25 1.87
C MET A 24 -1.60 1.73 2.01
N ILE A 25 -2.22 1.87 3.19
CA ILE A 25 -3.64 1.58 3.39
C ILE A 25 -4.49 2.59 2.60
N TYR A 26 -4.27 3.90 2.79
CA TYR A 26 -4.99 4.96 2.07
C TYR A 26 -4.91 4.79 0.54
N ARG A 27 -3.70 4.58 0.00
CA ARG A 27 -3.46 4.32 -1.43
C ARG A 27 -4.24 3.11 -1.93
N SER A 28 -4.27 2.02 -1.15
CA SER A 28 -5.04 0.82 -1.47
C SER A 28 -6.55 1.11 -1.49
N THR A 29 -7.05 1.92 -0.57
CA THR A 29 -8.47 2.31 -0.54
C THR A 29 -8.85 3.23 -1.70
N VAL A 30 -8.07 4.28 -2.00
CA VAL A 30 -8.31 5.17 -3.14
C VAL A 30 -8.30 4.41 -4.47
N TRP A 31 -7.40 3.43 -4.61
CA TRP A 31 -7.36 2.53 -5.77
C TRP A 31 -8.60 1.63 -5.84
N ALA A 32 -8.97 0.98 -4.74
CA ALA A 32 -10.11 0.07 -4.68
C ALA A 32 -11.46 0.78 -4.94
N GLN A 33 -11.59 2.04 -4.51
CA GLN A 33 -12.77 2.88 -4.77
C GLN A 33 -12.89 3.36 -6.23
N GLN A 34 -11.98 2.95 -7.13
CA GLN A 34 -11.94 3.38 -8.54
C GLN A 34 -12.05 4.90 -8.75
N ARG A 35 -11.55 5.71 -7.80
CA ARG A 35 -11.51 7.19 -7.91
C ARG A 35 -10.53 7.70 -8.98
N ILE A 36 -9.96 6.78 -9.76
CA ILE A 36 -9.06 7.04 -10.88
C ILE A 36 -9.79 6.57 -12.14
N PRO A 37 -10.15 7.48 -13.07
CA PRO A 37 -10.86 7.13 -14.28
C PRO A 37 -10.16 6.03 -15.08
N THR A 38 -10.93 5.07 -15.58
CA THR A 38 -10.43 3.88 -16.29
C THR A 38 -9.65 4.19 -17.58
N GLY A 39 -9.79 5.39 -18.13
CA GLY A 39 -9.04 5.89 -19.29
C GLY A 39 -7.72 6.59 -18.99
N ILE A 40 -7.38 6.86 -17.72
CA ILE A 40 -6.05 7.40 -17.38
C ILE A 40 -5.06 6.23 -17.35
N GLU A 41 -3.92 6.42 -18.02
CA GLU A 41 -2.81 5.49 -18.09
C GLU A 41 -2.51 4.86 -16.73
N ARG A 42 -2.55 3.52 -16.63
CA ARG A 42 -2.35 2.75 -15.39
C ARG A 42 -0.87 2.72 -14.94
N ASP A 43 -0.12 3.80 -15.17
CA ASP A 43 1.20 3.95 -14.63
C ASP A 43 1.12 4.22 -13.12
N HIS A 44 1.45 3.18 -12.35
CA HIS A 44 1.56 3.26 -10.89
C HIS A 44 2.52 4.37 -10.42
N ARG A 45 3.46 4.86 -11.25
CA ARG A 45 4.32 6.01 -10.94
C ARG A 45 3.49 7.31 -10.85
N HIS A 46 2.76 7.66 -11.91
CA HIS A 46 1.87 8.82 -11.94
C HIS A 46 0.80 8.74 -10.84
N ILE A 47 0.18 7.58 -10.70
CA ILE A 47 -0.86 7.37 -9.69
C ILE A 47 -0.32 7.49 -8.26
N SER A 48 0.88 6.98 -7.96
CA SER A 48 1.48 7.15 -6.63
C SER A 48 1.86 8.59 -6.34
N ARG A 49 2.25 9.37 -7.36
CA ARG A 49 2.50 10.81 -7.23
C ARG A 49 1.21 11.57 -6.91
N ILE A 50 0.13 11.33 -7.67
CA ILE A 50 -1.19 11.94 -7.44
C ILE A 50 -1.69 11.60 -6.04
N ILE A 51 -1.69 10.32 -5.65
CA ILE A 51 -2.13 9.89 -4.31
C ILE A 51 -1.23 10.45 -3.21
N GLY A 52 0.08 10.64 -3.47
CA GLY A 52 0.99 11.35 -2.57
C GLY A 52 0.58 12.80 -2.33
N HIS A 53 0.21 13.53 -3.39
CA HIS A 53 -0.35 14.88 -3.26
C HIS A 53 -1.68 14.88 -2.49
N CYS A 54 -2.63 13.98 -2.83
CA CYS A 54 -3.90 13.87 -2.10
C CYS A 54 -3.70 13.56 -0.62
N TRP A 55 -2.79 12.63 -0.28
CA TRP A 55 -2.44 12.29 1.10
C TRP A 55 -1.88 13.48 1.86
N ASN A 56 -0.97 14.24 1.26
CA ASN A 56 -0.39 15.43 1.90
C ASN A 56 -1.46 16.49 2.17
N SER A 57 -2.43 16.65 1.26
CA SER A 57 -3.57 17.56 1.40
C SER A 57 -4.70 17.07 2.32
N LEU A 58 -4.67 15.83 2.83
CA LEU A 58 -5.68 15.37 3.79
C LEU A 58 -5.61 16.19 5.10
N PRO A 59 -6.75 16.49 5.74
CA PRO A 59 -6.77 17.05 7.08
C PRO A 59 -6.16 16.06 8.09
N GLU A 60 -5.68 16.60 9.21
CA GLU A 60 -4.92 15.80 10.18
C GLU A 60 -5.77 14.75 10.90
N GLU A 61 -7.08 14.98 11.02
CA GLU A 61 -8.06 14.04 11.56
C GLU A 61 -8.23 12.82 10.64
N GLU A 62 -8.36 13.03 9.32
CA GLU A 62 -8.35 11.94 8.34
C GLU A 62 -7.04 11.15 8.41
N LYS A 63 -5.90 11.85 8.41
CA LYS A 63 -4.58 11.20 8.58
C LYS A 63 -4.51 10.40 9.89
N ARG A 64 -5.11 10.87 10.99
CA ARG A 64 -5.20 10.13 12.26
C ARG A 64 -5.99 8.83 12.09
N THR A 65 -7.12 8.83 11.39
CA THR A 65 -7.88 7.60 11.06
C THR A 65 -7.04 6.59 10.29
N TRP A 66 -6.24 7.02 9.31
CA TRP A 66 -5.35 6.12 8.57
C TRP A 66 -4.15 5.64 9.40
N ARG A 67 -3.64 6.45 10.34
CA ARG A 67 -2.60 6.02 11.29
C ARG A 67 -3.13 4.99 12.30
N ALA A 68 -4.35 5.15 12.80
CA ALA A 68 -4.99 4.17 13.68
C ALA A 68 -5.09 2.79 13.00
N LYS A 69 -5.60 2.75 11.75
CA LYS A 69 -5.66 1.51 10.94
C LYS A 69 -4.29 0.88 10.69
N ALA A 70 -3.24 1.68 10.54
CA ALA A 70 -1.87 1.18 10.36
C ALA A 70 -1.28 0.58 11.64
N GLU A 71 -1.60 1.14 12.80
CA GLU A 71 -1.22 0.56 14.09
C GLU A 71 -2.01 -0.72 14.38
N GLU A 72 -3.30 -0.77 14.04
CA GLU A 72 -4.10 -2.00 14.09
C GLU A 72 -3.54 -3.11 13.21
N GLU A 73 -3.22 -2.84 11.94
CA GLU A 73 -2.57 -3.78 11.03
C GLU A 73 -1.21 -4.26 11.56
N LYS A 74 -0.42 -3.37 12.17
CA LYS A 74 0.86 -3.71 12.80
C LYS A 74 0.67 -4.62 14.02
N GLN A 75 -0.37 -4.38 14.83
CA GLN A 75 -0.71 -5.22 15.98
C GLN A 75 -1.28 -6.58 15.57
N GLU A 76 -2.14 -6.65 14.54
CA GLU A 76 -2.57 -7.93 13.97
C GLU A 76 -1.38 -8.70 13.39
N HIS A 77 -0.53 -8.02 12.61
CA HIS A 77 0.68 -8.61 12.04
C HIS A 77 1.62 -9.17 13.11
N SER A 78 1.87 -8.42 14.19
CA SER A 78 2.70 -8.88 15.31
C SER A 78 2.08 -10.06 16.06
N ARG A 79 0.75 -10.15 16.16
CA ARG A 79 0.04 -11.31 16.76
C ARG A 79 0.08 -12.53 15.85
N LYS A 80 -0.04 -12.33 14.53
CA LYS A 80 -0.08 -13.37 13.50
C LYS A 80 1.31 -13.93 13.17
N TYR A 81 2.35 -13.13 13.34
CA TYR A 81 3.74 -13.45 13.03
C TYR A 81 4.65 -13.12 14.23
N PRO A 82 4.49 -13.82 15.38
CA PRO A 82 5.37 -13.66 16.52
C PRO A 82 6.82 -13.98 16.10
N GLY A 83 7.76 -13.11 16.48
CA GLY A 83 9.16 -13.21 16.05
C GLY A 83 9.46 -12.61 14.66
N TYR A 84 8.49 -11.98 13.98
CA TYR A 84 8.78 -11.21 12.77
C TYR A 84 9.76 -10.07 13.06
N ARG A 85 10.92 -10.10 12.39
CA ARG A 85 11.93 -9.03 12.43
C ARG A 85 12.09 -8.43 11.04
N TYR A 86 12.11 -7.11 10.96
CA TYR A 86 12.46 -6.42 9.73
C TYR A 86 13.94 -6.64 9.39
N SER A 87 14.19 -7.29 8.27
CA SER A 87 15.48 -7.23 7.57
C SER A 87 15.34 -6.25 6.40
N PRO A 88 16.18 -5.21 6.32
CA PRO A 88 16.27 -4.38 5.13
C PRO A 88 16.78 -5.18 3.92
#